data_AF-A0A953FD24-F1
#
_entry.id   AF-A0A953FD24-F1
#
_cell.length_a   1.000
_cell.length_b   1.000
_cell.length_c   1.000
_cell.angle_alpha   90.00
_cell.angle_beta   90.00
_cell.angle_gamma   90.00
#
_symmetry.space_group_name_H-M   'P 1'
#
loop_
_entity.id
_entity.type
_entity.pdbx_description
1 polymer ?
#
loop_
_entity_poly.entity_id
_entity_poly.type
_entity_poly.pdbx_seq_one_letter_code
_entity_poly.pdbx_strand_id
1 'polypeptide(L)'
;MALLDSLFGKKKKTFKATCPITKEPIEHGFGYLLTTSQVIASRRYWDLVMTEPETLSYTVSHFNNQPSGTQMRSMIFQKFSSVNKPWVVSDSIISYFDVDKKDARAKAQQWWESEGQFVPQQDQLPVLDDSTFTEVKNYAILEAGRQRVAGQSRM
;
A
#
# COMPACT_ATOMS: atom_id res chain seq x y z
N MET A 1 -2.87 -53.48 2.30
CA MET A 1 -1.90 -52.66 1.56
C MET A 1 -1.99 -51.23 2.07
N ALA A 2 -1.40 -50.96 3.23
CA ALA A 2 -1.45 -49.65 3.88
C ALA A 2 -0.14 -49.47 4.64
N LEU A 3 0.92 -49.03 3.96
CA LEU A 3 2.21 -48.72 4.59
C LEU A 3 3.18 -47.92 3.70
N LEU A 4 2.67 -47.12 2.74
CA LEU A 4 3.53 -46.25 1.91
C LEU A 4 3.04 -44.80 1.75
N ASP A 5 1.88 -44.41 2.29
CA ASP A 5 1.40 -43.01 2.20
C ASP A 5 1.97 -42.06 3.27
N SER A 6 2.77 -42.55 4.23
CA SER A 6 3.30 -41.70 5.32
C SER A 6 4.72 -41.16 5.10
N LEU A 7 5.42 -41.55 4.04
CA LEU A 7 6.84 -41.22 3.85
C LEU A 7 7.13 -39.98 2.99
N PHE A 8 6.10 -39.35 2.40
CA PHE A 8 6.24 -38.08 1.66
C PHE A 8 5.24 -37.03 2.15
N GLY A 9 5.26 -36.77 3.47
CA GLY A 9 4.58 -35.63 4.07
C GLY A 9 5.24 -34.30 3.66
N LYS A 10 5.11 -33.90 2.38
CA LYS A 10 5.35 -32.50 1.98
C LYS A 10 4.31 -31.67 2.71
N LYS A 11 4.66 -31.08 3.86
CA LYS A 11 3.84 -30.08 4.54
C LYS A 11 3.39 -29.07 3.47
N LYS A 12 2.07 -28.95 3.25
CA LYS A 12 1.51 -27.97 2.32
C LYS A 12 2.12 -26.61 2.70
N LYS A 13 2.85 -25.98 1.78
CA LYS A 13 3.55 -24.73 2.07
C LYS A 13 2.48 -23.72 2.49
N THR A 14 2.58 -23.24 3.74
CA THR A 14 1.64 -22.25 4.24
C THR A 14 1.71 -21.01 3.37
N PHE A 15 0.55 -20.53 2.92
CA PHE A 15 0.46 -19.26 2.21
C PHE A 15 0.99 -18.16 3.14
N LYS A 16 1.88 -17.31 2.63
CA LYS A 16 2.55 -16.26 3.38
C LYS A 16 2.25 -14.93 2.70
N ALA A 17 2.07 -13.90 3.51
CA ALA A 17 1.91 -12.54 3.04
C ALA A 17 2.91 -11.61 3.70
N THR A 18 3.15 -10.50 3.02
CA THR A 18 3.97 -9.40 3.49
C THR A 18 3.23 -8.12 3.20
N CYS A 19 3.24 -7.17 4.12
CA CYS A 19 2.69 -5.86 3.88
C CYS A 19 3.44 -5.22 2.70
N PRO A 20 2.75 -4.84 1.61
CA PRO A 20 3.41 -4.26 0.44
C PRO A 20 4.00 -2.87 0.72
N ILE A 21 3.62 -2.24 1.83
CA ILE A 21 4.08 -0.92 2.27
C ILE A 21 5.27 -1.08 3.20
N THR A 22 5.09 -1.63 4.41
CA THR A 22 6.17 -1.74 5.41
C THR A 22 7.14 -2.88 5.17
N LYS A 23 6.82 -3.81 4.26
CA LYS A 23 7.57 -5.07 4.02
C LYS A 23 7.59 -6.02 5.23
N GLU A 24 6.77 -5.75 6.25
CA GLU A 24 6.63 -6.62 7.42
C GLU A 24 5.87 -7.90 7.04
N PRO A 25 6.30 -9.09 7.50
CA PRO A 25 5.50 -10.30 7.39
C PRO A 25 4.15 -10.14 8.06
N ILE A 26 3.10 -10.68 7.45
CA ILE A 26 1.76 -10.72 8.04
C ILE A 26 1.45 -12.17 8.38
N GLU A 27 1.12 -12.40 9.66
CA GLU A 27 0.70 -13.72 10.13
C GLU A 27 -0.61 -14.15 9.46
N HIS A 28 -0.76 -15.46 9.22
CA HIS A 28 -1.93 -16.00 8.58
C HIS A 28 -3.21 -15.68 9.37
N GLY A 29 -4.22 -15.13 8.71
CA GLY A 29 -5.48 -14.69 9.34
C GLY A 29 -5.44 -13.29 9.96
N PHE A 30 -4.32 -12.57 9.86
CA PHE A 30 -4.17 -11.18 10.31
C PHE A 30 -4.13 -10.18 9.16
N GLY A 31 -4.20 -8.90 9.50
CA GLY A 31 -4.18 -7.79 8.54
C GLY A 31 -5.55 -7.36 8.01
N TYR A 32 -5.51 -6.39 7.10
CA TYR A 32 -6.69 -5.77 6.48
C TYR A 32 -6.50 -5.73 4.97
N LEU A 33 -7.58 -5.96 4.23
CA LEU A 33 -7.54 -5.94 2.78
C LEU A 33 -8.17 -4.65 2.26
N LEU A 34 -7.37 -3.87 1.56
CA LEU A 34 -7.74 -2.57 1.03
C LEU A 34 -7.74 -2.57 -0.50
N THR A 35 -8.60 -1.75 -1.09
CA THR A 35 -8.51 -1.42 -2.51
C THR A 35 -7.44 -0.36 -2.75
N THR A 36 -6.92 -0.27 -3.97
CA THR A 36 -5.96 0.78 -4.33
C THR A 36 -6.51 2.18 -4.05
N SER A 37 -7.80 2.39 -4.28
CA SER A 37 -8.45 3.68 -4.03
C SER A 37 -8.45 4.07 -2.54
N GLN A 38 -8.70 3.11 -1.65
CA GLN A 38 -8.59 3.34 -0.20
C GLN A 38 -7.14 3.66 0.21
N VAL A 39 -6.16 3.01 -0.43
CA VAL A 39 -4.74 3.27 -0.17
C VAL A 39 -4.33 4.66 -0.64
N ILE A 40 -4.61 5.00 -1.91
CA ILE A 40 -4.18 6.26 -2.49
C ILE A 40 -4.93 7.46 -1.91
N ALA A 41 -6.16 7.30 -1.40
CA ALA A 41 -6.86 8.39 -0.72
C ALA A 41 -6.11 8.88 0.54
N SER A 42 -5.20 8.08 1.11
CA SER A 42 -4.48 8.44 2.33
C SER A 42 -3.32 9.40 2.07
N ARG A 43 -3.40 10.60 2.67
CA ARG A 43 -2.28 11.54 2.74
C ARG A 43 -1.08 10.97 3.52
N ARG A 44 -1.36 10.24 4.62
CA ARG A 44 -0.31 9.60 5.45
C ARG A 44 0.48 8.56 4.66
N TYR A 45 -0.20 7.81 3.80
CA TYR A 45 0.45 6.88 2.88
C TYR A 45 1.41 7.61 1.94
N TRP A 46 0.99 8.72 1.34
CA TRP A 46 1.86 9.49 0.45
C TRP A 46 3.03 10.15 1.16
N ASP A 47 2.84 10.66 2.38
CA ASP A 47 3.94 11.15 3.20
C ASP A 47 4.98 10.05 3.44
N LEU A 48 4.53 8.83 3.77
CA LEU A 48 5.43 7.67 3.92
C LEU A 48 6.15 7.37 2.60
N VAL A 49 5.41 7.13 1.52
CA VAL A 49 5.97 6.78 0.20
C VAL A 49 6.97 7.81 -0.29
N MET A 50 6.74 9.11 -0.04
CA MET A 50 7.65 10.17 -0.49
C MET A 50 8.83 10.43 0.46
N THR A 51 8.85 9.78 1.62
CA THR A 51 9.95 9.91 2.61
C THR A 51 10.68 8.61 2.88
N GLU A 52 10.31 7.53 2.19
CA GLU A 52 11.07 6.28 2.15
C GLU A 52 12.48 6.50 1.58
N PRO A 53 13.48 5.69 2.00
CA PRO A 53 14.86 5.84 1.52
C PRO A 53 15.00 5.85 -0.01
N GLU A 54 14.19 5.06 -0.71
CA GLU A 54 14.26 4.92 -2.17
C GLU A 54 13.71 6.14 -2.94
N THR A 55 12.87 6.97 -2.29
CA THR A 55 12.15 8.06 -2.94
C THR A 55 12.50 9.44 -2.36
N LEU A 56 13.12 9.47 -1.18
CA LEU A 56 13.46 10.69 -0.47
C LEU A 56 14.29 11.67 -1.31
N SER A 57 15.23 11.17 -2.12
CA SER A 57 16.05 12.00 -3.01
C SER A 57 15.20 12.80 -4.01
N TYR A 58 14.16 12.20 -4.57
CA TYR A 58 13.24 12.89 -5.48
C TYR A 58 12.39 13.94 -4.76
N THR A 59 12.03 13.68 -3.51
CA THR A 59 11.33 14.63 -2.64
C THR A 59 12.21 15.83 -2.31
N VAL A 60 13.49 15.61 -1.97
CA VAL A 60 14.46 16.68 -1.77
C VAL A 60 14.67 17.48 -3.06
N SER A 61 14.89 16.81 -4.20
CA SER A 61 15.01 17.47 -5.51
C SER A 61 13.79 18.33 -5.84
N HIS A 62 12.57 17.84 -5.60
CA HIS A 62 11.34 18.59 -5.83
C HIS A 62 11.29 19.88 -5.01
N PHE A 63 11.54 19.81 -3.69
CA PHE A 63 11.52 20.98 -2.82
C PHE A 63 12.73 21.91 -3.02
N ASN A 64 13.79 21.43 -3.65
CA ASN A 64 14.90 22.25 -4.17
C ASN A 64 14.64 22.80 -5.58
N ASN A 65 13.39 22.78 -6.04
CA ASN A 65 12.95 23.30 -7.34
C ASN A 65 13.62 22.63 -8.55
N GLN A 66 14.03 21.36 -8.43
CA GLN A 66 14.54 20.59 -9.57
C GLN A 66 13.38 19.90 -10.31
N PRO A 67 13.18 20.17 -11.61
CA PRO A 67 12.07 19.59 -12.38
C PRO A 67 12.05 18.05 -12.39
N SER A 68 13.23 17.42 -12.36
CA SER A 68 13.38 15.97 -12.27
C SER A 68 12.71 15.37 -11.03
N GLY A 69 12.72 16.09 -9.90
CA GLY A 69 12.04 15.64 -8.68
C GLY A 69 10.53 15.54 -8.87
N THR A 70 9.90 16.57 -9.42
CA THR A 70 8.46 16.58 -9.73
C THR A 70 8.08 15.49 -10.73
N GLN A 71 8.91 15.30 -11.76
CA GLN A 71 8.69 14.25 -12.77
C GLN A 71 8.72 12.85 -12.14
N MET A 72 9.74 12.55 -11.32
CA MET A 72 9.84 11.27 -10.63
C MET A 72 8.67 11.04 -9.67
N ARG A 73 8.27 12.06 -8.90
CA ARG A 73 7.10 11.99 -7.99
C ARG A 73 5.80 11.72 -8.75
N SER A 74 5.65 12.29 -9.95
CA SER A 74 4.50 12.01 -10.83
C SER A 74 4.48 10.55 -11.29
N MET A 75 5.63 9.98 -11.66
CA MET A 75 5.73 8.57 -12.04
C MET A 75 5.49 7.63 -10.85
N ILE A 76 5.96 7.99 -9.65
CA ILE A 76 5.68 7.26 -8.41
C ILE A 76 4.17 7.23 -8.15
N PHE A 77 3.49 8.38 -8.23
CA PHE A 77 2.04 8.44 -8.09
C PHE A 77 1.34 7.50 -9.08
N GLN A 78 1.67 7.58 -10.37
CA GLN A 78 1.09 6.72 -11.42
C GLN A 78 1.32 5.24 -11.16
N LYS A 79 2.54 4.86 -10.72
CA LYS A 79 2.89 3.47 -10.40
C LYS A 79 1.97 2.90 -9.31
N PHE A 80 1.71 3.66 -8.26
CA PHE A 80 0.90 3.20 -7.14
C PHE A 80 -0.61 3.33 -7.39
N SER A 81 -1.06 4.38 -8.08
CA SER A 81 -2.48 4.59 -8.40
C SER A 81 -3.03 3.65 -9.47
N SER A 82 -2.17 3.01 -10.25
CA SER A 82 -2.55 2.05 -11.30
C SER A 82 -2.60 0.59 -10.84
N VAL A 83 -2.29 0.31 -9.57
CA VAL A 83 -2.33 -1.06 -9.05
C VAL A 83 -3.76 -1.59 -9.08
N ASN A 84 -3.95 -2.75 -9.70
CA ASN A 84 -5.25 -3.42 -9.84
C ASN A 84 -5.40 -4.65 -8.91
N LYS A 85 -4.51 -4.78 -7.93
CA LYS A 85 -4.52 -5.86 -6.94
C LYS A 85 -4.86 -5.30 -5.56
N PRO A 86 -5.54 -6.08 -4.70
CA PRO A 86 -5.80 -5.66 -3.34
C PRO A 86 -4.50 -5.57 -2.52
N TRP A 87 -4.56 -4.74 -1.48
CA TRP A 87 -3.45 -4.44 -0.59
C TRP A 87 -3.73 -5.08 0.77
N VAL A 88 -2.95 -6.11 1.13
CA VAL A 88 -2.99 -6.66 2.48
C VAL A 88 -2.04 -5.86 3.38
N VAL A 89 -2.60 -5.08 4.31
CA VAL A 89 -1.84 -4.22 5.21
C VAL A 89 -1.84 -4.76 6.64
N SER A 90 -0.75 -4.52 7.37
CA SER A 90 -0.60 -4.93 8.77
C SER A 90 -1.37 -4.02 9.72
N ASP A 91 -1.61 -4.50 10.95
CA ASP A 91 -2.20 -3.70 12.04
C ASP A 91 -1.38 -2.44 12.37
N SER A 92 -0.06 -2.44 12.11
CA SER A 92 0.84 -1.32 12.39
C SER A 92 0.49 -0.06 11.57
N ILE A 93 -0.09 -0.22 10.38
CA ILE A 93 -0.35 0.90 9.46
C ILE A 93 -1.82 1.08 9.07
N ILE A 94 -2.74 0.25 9.57
CA ILE A 94 -4.17 0.41 9.24
C ILE A 94 -4.71 1.79 9.63
N SER A 95 -4.15 2.42 10.66
CA SER A 95 -4.50 3.78 11.10
C SER A 95 -4.13 4.88 10.10
N TYR A 96 -3.42 4.54 9.02
CA TYR A 96 -3.10 5.49 7.96
C TYR A 96 -4.26 5.65 6.98
N PHE A 97 -5.18 4.68 6.94
CA PHE A 97 -6.27 4.64 5.99
C PHE A 97 -7.58 4.94 6.70
N ASP A 98 -8.40 5.80 6.08
CA ASP A 98 -9.75 6.09 6.56
C ASP A 98 -10.71 5.06 5.95
N VAL A 99 -10.87 3.94 6.66
CA VAL A 99 -11.65 2.78 6.20
C VAL A 99 -12.40 2.12 7.35
N ASP A 100 -13.48 1.42 7.03
CA ASP A 100 -14.11 0.51 8.00
C ASP A 100 -13.19 -0.69 8.24
N LYS A 101 -12.55 -0.70 9.41
CA LYS A 101 -11.62 -1.75 9.83
C LYS A 101 -12.30 -3.11 9.97
N LYS A 102 -13.59 -3.18 10.31
CA LYS A 102 -14.32 -4.44 10.44
C LYS A 102 -14.53 -5.07 9.07
N ASP A 103 -15.00 -4.28 8.11
CA ASP A 103 -15.17 -4.70 6.72
C ASP A 103 -13.83 -5.11 6.07
N ALA A 104 -12.80 -4.27 6.22
CA ALA A 104 -11.47 -4.57 5.67
C ALA A 104 -10.85 -5.85 6.26
N ARG A 105 -11.13 -6.15 7.54
CA ARG A 105 -10.70 -7.40 8.19
C ARG A 105 -11.51 -8.61 7.70
N ALA A 106 -12.82 -8.47 7.51
CA ALA A 106 -13.64 -9.53 6.93
C ALA A 106 -13.19 -9.88 5.50
N LYS A 107 -12.88 -8.88 4.69
CA LYS A 107 -12.28 -9.05 3.35
C LYS A 107 -10.91 -9.73 3.41
N ALA A 108 -10.06 -9.38 4.38
CA ALA A 108 -8.77 -10.05 4.59
C ALA A 108 -8.95 -11.53 4.94
N GLN A 109 -9.95 -11.89 5.73
CA GLN A 109 -10.27 -13.28 6.04
C GLN A 109 -10.59 -14.08 4.77
N GLN A 110 -11.46 -13.54 3.89
CA GLN A 110 -11.77 -14.17 2.59
C GLN A 110 -10.54 -14.28 1.68
N TRP A 111 -9.64 -13.29 1.74
CA TRP A 111 -8.35 -13.31 1.04
C TRP A 111 -7.41 -14.40 1.54
N TRP A 112 -7.33 -14.61 2.85
CA TRP A 112 -6.56 -15.72 3.42
C TRP A 112 -7.14 -17.08 3.06
N GLU A 113 -8.45 -17.25 3.17
CA GLU A 113 -9.16 -18.51 2.85
C GLU A 113 -9.04 -18.90 1.37
N SER A 114 -8.93 -17.90 0.50
CA SER A 114 -8.72 -18.10 -0.94
C SER A 114 -7.24 -18.16 -1.35
N GLU A 115 -6.30 -18.27 -0.40
CA GLU A 115 -4.85 -18.26 -0.67
C GLU A 115 -4.44 -17.07 -1.58
N GLY A 116 -5.04 -15.91 -1.32
CA GLY A 116 -4.77 -14.64 -1.97
C GLY A 116 -5.53 -14.34 -3.26
N GLN A 117 -6.48 -15.20 -3.66
CA GLN A 117 -7.22 -15.04 -4.92
C GLN A 117 -8.45 -14.13 -4.81
N PHE A 118 -8.96 -13.89 -3.60
CA PHE A 118 -10.09 -12.97 -3.41
C PHE A 118 -9.69 -11.54 -3.78
N VAL A 119 -10.39 -10.96 -4.74
CA VAL A 119 -10.27 -9.53 -5.06
C VAL A 119 -11.56 -8.88 -4.57
N PRO A 120 -11.51 -8.01 -3.53
CA PRO A 120 -12.67 -7.23 -3.16
C PRO A 120 -13.08 -6.46 -4.40
N GLN A 121 -14.37 -6.44 -4.74
CA GLN A 121 -14.85 -5.67 -5.88
C GLN A 121 -14.25 -4.28 -5.78
N GLN A 122 -13.39 -3.94 -6.75
CA GLN A 122 -13.18 -2.55 -7.08
C GLN A 122 -14.55 -2.12 -7.56
N ASP A 123 -15.25 -1.30 -6.79
CA ASP A 123 -16.26 -0.46 -7.42
C ASP A 123 -15.54 0.15 -8.64
N GLN A 124 -16.07 -0.13 -9.83
CA GLN A 124 -15.41 0.10 -11.11
C GLN A 124 -14.80 1.52 -11.11
N LEU A 125 -13.56 1.66 -11.56
CA LEU A 125 -12.83 2.94 -11.52
C LEU A 125 -13.71 4.14 -11.96
N PRO A 126 -13.60 5.31 -11.29
CA PRO A 126 -12.77 5.57 -10.11
C PRO A 126 -13.61 5.59 -8.82
N VAL A 127 -13.22 4.78 -7.84
CA VAL A 127 -13.75 4.77 -6.45
C VAL A 127 -13.50 6.13 -5.74
N LEU A 128 -12.74 7.03 -6.34
CA LEU A 128 -12.62 8.42 -5.95
C LEU A 128 -13.21 9.27 -7.07
N ASP A 129 -14.09 10.21 -6.74
CA ASP A 129 -14.55 11.19 -7.72
C ASP A 129 -13.35 12.00 -8.27
N ASP A 130 -13.53 12.61 -9.44
CA ASP A 130 -12.46 13.32 -10.15
C ASP A 130 -11.81 14.43 -9.30
N SER A 131 -12.59 15.08 -8.42
CA SER A 131 -12.08 16.10 -7.49
C SER A 131 -11.15 15.45 -6.47
N THR A 132 -11.62 14.43 -5.77
CA THR A 132 -10.83 13.71 -4.77
C THR A 132 -9.56 13.11 -5.38
N PHE A 133 -9.65 12.52 -6.58
CA PHE A 133 -8.47 11.98 -7.26
C PHE A 133 -7.46 13.08 -7.59
N THR A 134 -7.92 14.22 -8.09
CA THR A 134 -7.07 15.37 -8.41
C THR A 134 -6.41 15.96 -7.17
N GLU A 135 -7.16 16.12 -6.08
CA GLU A 135 -6.65 16.61 -4.80
C GLU A 135 -5.56 15.70 -4.23
N VAL A 136 -5.83 14.40 -4.21
CA VAL A 136 -4.89 13.37 -3.74
C VAL A 136 -3.64 13.37 -4.62
N LYS A 137 -3.79 13.43 -5.94
CA LYS A 137 -2.68 13.53 -6.89
C LYS A 137 -1.83 14.76 -6.63
N ASN A 138 -2.45 15.92 -6.49
CA ASN A 138 -1.75 17.18 -6.23
C ASN A 138 -1.01 17.13 -4.91
N TYR A 139 -1.66 16.62 -3.86
CA TYR A 139 -1.01 16.45 -2.56
C TYR A 139 0.20 15.51 -2.65
N ALA A 140 0.03 14.32 -3.23
CA ALA A 140 1.09 13.32 -3.39
C ALA A 140 2.30 13.89 -4.15
N ILE A 141 2.06 14.61 -5.25
CA ILE A 141 3.12 15.11 -6.12
C ILE A 141 3.76 16.38 -5.56
N LEU A 142 2.99 17.30 -4.96
CA LEU A 142 3.47 18.65 -4.64
C LEU A 142 3.75 18.89 -3.15
N GLU A 143 3.13 18.11 -2.26
CA GLU A 143 3.14 18.41 -0.81
C GLU A 143 3.68 17.28 0.06
N ALA A 144 3.42 16.03 -0.32
CA ALA A 144 3.77 14.88 0.51
C ALA A 144 5.29 14.82 0.82
N GLY A 145 5.62 14.65 2.09
CA GLY A 145 6.99 14.62 2.61
C GLY A 145 7.64 15.98 2.89
N ARG A 146 6.95 17.11 2.64
CA ARG A 146 7.50 18.47 2.87
C ARG A 146 8.04 18.66 4.29
N GLN A 147 7.30 18.21 5.30
CA GLN A 147 7.69 18.36 6.70
C GLN A 147 9.01 17.65 7.03
N ARG A 148 9.27 16.50 6.39
CA ARG A 148 10.50 15.73 6.59
C ARG A 148 11.73 16.45 6.04
N VAL A 149 11.59 17.07 4.87
CA VAL A 149 12.67 17.85 4.23
C VAL A 149 12.91 19.15 4.99
N ALA A 150 11.85 19.85 5.41
CA ALA A 150 11.98 21.08 6.20
C ALA A 150 12.72 20.85 7.54
N GLY A 151 12.57 19.65 8.14
CA GLY A 151 13.32 19.25 9.33
C GLY A 151 14.81 18.96 9.07
N GLN A 152 15.19 18.56 7.86
CA GLN A 152 16.59 18.31 7.49
C GLN A 152 17.38 19.59 7.21
N SER A 153 16.74 20.67 6.74
CA SER A 153 17.40 21.97 6.54
C SER A 153 17.71 22.73 7.84
N ARG A 154 17.29 22.22 8.99
CA ARG A 154 17.49 22.83 10.33
C ARG A 154 18.54 22.11 11.19
N MET A 155 19.24 21.12 10.62
CA MET A 155 20.40 20.46 11.23
C MET A 155 21.65 20.79 10.44
#